data_AF-A0A644ZUG2-F1
#
_entry.id   AF-A0A644ZUG2-F1
#
_cell.length_a   1.000
_cell.length_b   1.000
_cell.length_c   1.000
_cell.angle_alpha   90.00
_cell.angle_beta   90.00
_cell.angle_gamma   90.00
#
_symmetry.space_group_name_H-M   'P 1'
#
loop_
_entity.id
_entity.type
_entity.pdbx_description
1 polymer ?
#
loop_
_entity_poly.entity_id
_entity_poly.type
_entity_poly.pdbx_seq_one_letter_code
_entity_poly.pdbx_strand_id
1 'polypeptide(L)'
;MFSMGTLHVDIQQKQKEIEQHQGDLFSLYADLGRSVALIEQIASIGFATGTYEALCKQMALYEEAKHEHDQLTLYIQQIEDRSRAIKEIEADIRCLHKPYKQLCAQIGAIAYEAYGSQILADHLLQVLNPFFEDHHKRTRILEERMEKSRSSLLGKLIQMQLEHSRKSLLPILAKAGSTLVELGLDADLPLSRSSHLTDDLASVKRRKEELKSELELHQSAMAKLQSEELSSPKARLEQRLQAMKAAQKACDKAAMAYGKELYDTLPEDINAETIGHKAILLMDQITLHQSRVRMLQKDILDLQNMIKVQELEAQIELEKQKIALLHLQIETLNRQISQVNNSIETKKEQVLTLLPKQDVRTDG
;
A
#
# COMPACT_ATOMS: atom_id res chain seq x y z
N MET A 1 -7.61 31.16 43.65
CA MET A 1 -8.44 29.94 43.71
C MET A 1 -8.54 29.38 42.30
N PHE A 2 -8.06 28.15 42.08
CA PHE A 2 -8.28 27.46 40.81
C PHE A 2 -9.77 27.12 40.68
N SER A 3 -10.32 27.34 39.48
CA SER A 3 -11.71 26.98 39.17
C SER A 3 -11.83 25.46 39.09
N MET A 4 -12.95 24.87 39.53
CA MET A 4 -13.20 23.43 39.31
C MET A 4 -12.98 23.02 37.85
N GLY A 5 -13.31 23.91 36.89
CA GLY A 5 -13.07 23.67 35.47
C GLY A 5 -11.59 23.54 35.11
N THR A 6 -10.71 24.32 35.74
CA THR A 6 -9.25 24.23 35.47
C THR A 6 -8.67 22.94 36.04
N LEU A 7 -9.15 22.49 37.22
CA LEU A 7 -8.71 21.22 37.82
C LEU A 7 -9.09 20.00 36.97
N HIS A 8 -10.29 20.00 36.37
CA HIS A 8 -10.71 18.92 35.48
C HIS A 8 -9.87 18.86 34.19
N VAL A 9 -9.53 20.02 33.62
CA VAL A 9 -8.65 20.10 32.44
C VAL A 9 -7.24 19.59 32.76
N ASP A 10 -6.70 19.96 33.92
CA ASP A 10 -5.36 19.50 34.36
C ASP A 10 -5.32 17.98 34.57
N ILE A 11 -6.39 17.39 35.14
CA ILE A 11 -6.52 15.93 35.26
C ILE A 11 -6.53 15.27 33.87
N GLN A 12 -7.33 15.77 32.93
CA GLN A 12 -7.40 15.22 31.57
C GLN A 12 -6.05 15.29 30.84
N GLN A 13 -5.34 16.41 30.98
CA GLN A 13 -4.02 16.58 30.40
C GLN A 13 -3.01 15.57 30.98
N LYS A 14 -2.98 15.40 32.30
CA LYS A 14 -2.11 14.41 32.96
C LYS A 14 -2.50 12.97 32.60
N GLN A 15 -3.78 12.66 32.43
CA GLN A 15 -4.23 11.35 31.96
C GLN A 15 -3.70 11.05 30.56
N LYS A 16 -3.74 12.03 29.65
CA LYS A 16 -3.18 11.88 28.30
C LYS A 16 -1.65 11.67 28.32
N GLU A 17 -0.93 12.36 29.21
CA GLU A 17 0.51 12.13 29.42
C GLU A 17 0.80 10.71 29.92
N ILE A 18 -0.05 10.18 30.82
CA ILE A 18 0.07 8.78 31.28
C ILE A 18 -0.13 7.81 30.12
N GLU A 19 -1.16 8.00 29.29
CA GLU A 19 -1.42 7.15 28.12
C GLU A 19 -0.23 7.14 27.14
N GLN A 20 0.37 8.31 26.90
CA GLN A 20 1.56 8.43 26.07
C GLN A 20 2.73 7.62 26.65
N HIS A 21 3.05 7.83 27.94
CA HIS A 21 4.13 7.08 28.59
C HIS A 21 3.85 5.57 28.67
N GLN A 22 2.60 5.14 28.79
CA GLN A 22 2.22 3.72 28.73
C GLN A 22 2.43 3.14 27.31
N GLY A 23 2.14 3.91 26.27
CA GLY A 23 2.45 3.53 24.88
C GLY A 23 3.95 3.42 24.62
N ASP A 24 4.74 4.37 25.14
CA ASP A 24 6.20 4.32 25.04
C ASP A 24 6.76 3.10 25.78
N LEU A 25 6.26 2.82 26.99
CA LEU A 25 6.64 1.64 27.78
C LEU A 25 6.40 0.33 27.02
N PHE A 26 5.28 0.19 26.30
CA PHE A 26 5.01 -0.98 25.46
C PHE A 26 6.16 -1.23 24.46
N SER A 27 6.60 -0.17 23.78
CA SER A 27 7.66 -0.25 22.78
C SER A 27 9.01 -0.53 23.43
N LEU A 28 9.31 0.13 24.55
CA LEU A 28 10.55 -0.07 25.30
C LEU A 28 10.68 -1.51 25.84
N TYR A 29 9.61 -2.10 26.36
CA TYR A 29 9.62 -3.50 26.77
C TYR A 29 9.84 -4.43 25.58
N ALA A 30 9.18 -4.18 24.43
CA ALA A 30 9.39 -5.00 23.25
C ALA A 30 10.84 -4.93 22.75
N ASP A 31 11.46 -3.75 22.77
CA ASP A 31 12.85 -3.55 22.38
C ASP A 31 13.82 -4.20 23.38
N LEU A 32 13.53 -4.12 24.68
CA LEU A 32 14.31 -4.80 25.72
C LEU A 32 14.27 -6.30 25.51
N GLY A 33 13.06 -6.87 25.35
CA GLY A 33 12.88 -8.30 25.11
C GLY A 33 13.62 -8.79 23.88
N ARG A 34 13.58 -8.05 22.76
CA ARG A 34 14.35 -8.40 21.55
C ARG A 34 15.85 -8.29 21.76
N SER A 35 16.31 -7.22 22.42
CA SER A 35 17.74 -6.99 22.64
C SER A 35 18.35 -8.10 23.49
N VAL A 36 17.66 -8.51 24.55
CA VAL A 36 18.13 -9.57 25.46
C VAL A 36 17.95 -10.95 24.83
N ALA A 37 16.89 -11.19 24.05
CA ALA A 37 16.71 -12.46 23.36
C ALA A 37 17.87 -12.80 22.41
N LEU A 38 18.46 -11.81 21.73
CA LEU A 38 19.64 -12.02 20.90
C LEU A 38 20.87 -12.48 21.71
N ILE A 39 20.96 -12.06 22.97
CA ILE A 39 22.06 -12.44 23.87
C ILE A 39 21.77 -13.83 24.46
N GLU A 40 20.54 -14.08 24.90
CA GLU A 40 20.08 -15.39 25.42
C GLU A 40 20.28 -16.51 24.40
N GLN A 41 20.19 -16.21 23.08
CA GLN A 41 20.50 -17.16 22.00
C GLN A 41 21.97 -17.61 21.98
N ILE A 42 22.89 -16.76 22.46
CA ILE A 42 24.34 -16.99 22.43
C ILE A 42 24.81 -17.52 23.80
N ALA A 43 24.37 -16.88 24.88
CA ALA A 43 24.72 -17.20 26.25
C ALA A 43 23.46 -17.13 27.11
N SER A 44 23.06 -18.27 27.69
CA SER A 44 21.85 -18.32 28.50
C SER A 44 22.03 -17.50 29.78
N ILE A 45 21.13 -16.55 29.98
CA ILE A 45 21.06 -15.65 31.13
C ILE A 45 20.13 -16.26 32.19
N GLY A 46 19.15 -17.08 31.76
CA GLY A 46 18.34 -17.93 32.64
C GLY A 46 17.16 -17.22 33.33
N PHE A 47 16.86 -15.98 32.97
CA PHE A 47 15.71 -15.22 33.49
C PHE A 47 14.53 -15.23 32.51
N ALA A 48 13.30 -15.22 33.06
CA ALA A 48 12.06 -15.16 32.27
C ALA A 48 11.98 -16.24 31.15
N THR A 49 12.43 -17.47 31.45
CA THR A 49 12.58 -18.56 30.47
C THR A 49 11.27 -18.91 29.76
N GLY A 50 10.13 -18.89 30.47
CA GLY A 50 8.83 -19.17 29.89
C GLY A 50 8.40 -18.17 28.81
N THR A 51 8.60 -16.87 29.05
CA THR A 51 8.30 -15.83 28.06
C THR A 51 9.36 -15.73 26.96
N TYR A 52 10.62 -16.06 27.26
CA TYR A 52 11.65 -16.24 26.24
C TYR A 52 11.28 -17.34 25.24
N GLU A 53 10.92 -18.54 25.72
CA GLU A 53 10.49 -19.64 24.84
C GLU A 53 9.27 -19.28 23.99
N ALA A 54 8.32 -18.54 24.57
CA ALA A 54 7.15 -18.04 23.85
C ALA A 54 7.57 -17.04 22.74
N LEU A 55 8.51 -16.13 23.03
CA LEU A 55 9.07 -15.22 22.04
C LEU A 55 9.78 -15.99 20.91
N CYS A 56 10.63 -16.97 21.22
CA CYS A 56 11.32 -17.77 20.21
C CYS A 56 10.33 -18.46 19.26
N LYS A 57 9.24 -19.03 19.79
CA LYS A 57 8.18 -19.65 18.98
C LYS A 57 7.53 -18.64 18.03
N GLN A 58 7.22 -17.44 18.52
CA GLN A 58 6.62 -16.40 17.67
C GLN A 58 7.60 -15.81 16.64
N MET A 59 8.89 -15.72 16.99
CA MET A 59 9.94 -15.31 16.04
C MET A 59 10.05 -16.30 14.88
N ALA A 60 10.07 -17.61 15.17
CA ALA A 60 10.12 -18.64 14.13
C ALA A 60 8.90 -18.58 13.18
N LEU A 61 7.68 -18.42 13.74
CA LEU A 61 6.47 -18.27 12.93
C LEU A 61 6.49 -17.00 12.07
N TYR A 62 7.04 -15.89 12.60
CA TYR A 62 7.19 -14.66 11.84
C TYR A 62 8.22 -14.80 10.71
N GLU A 63 9.36 -15.45 10.98
CA GLU A 63 10.39 -15.71 9.97
C GLU A 63 9.89 -16.62 8.85
N GLU A 64 9.14 -17.67 9.18
CA GLU A 64 8.49 -18.55 8.20
C GLU A 64 7.49 -17.76 7.33
N ALA A 65 6.57 -17.01 7.96
CA ALA A 65 5.58 -16.21 7.24
C ALA A 65 6.22 -15.13 6.35
N LYS A 66 7.32 -14.53 6.81
CA LYS A 66 8.11 -13.56 6.03
C LYS A 66 8.78 -14.25 4.85
N HIS A 67 9.39 -15.42 5.06
CA HIS A 67 10.05 -16.17 4.00
C HIS A 67 9.06 -16.58 2.90
N GLU A 68 7.89 -17.08 3.26
CA GLU A 68 6.82 -17.41 2.30
C GLU A 68 6.35 -16.17 1.51
N HIS A 69 6.20 -15.02 2.18
CA HIS A 69 5.84 -13.76 1.51
C HIS A 69 6.93 -13.31 0.52
N ASP A 70 8.19 -13.37 0.92
CA ASP A 70 9.32 -12.94 0.10
C ASP A 70 9.52 -13.88 -1.12
N GLN A 71 9.36 -15.19 -0.92
CA GLN A 71 9.37 -16.16 -2.01
C GLN A 71 8.26 -15.87 -3.04
N LEU A 72 7.04 -15.63 -2.58
CA LEU A 72 5.92 -15.35 -3.48
C LEU A 72 6.08 -14.01 -4.21
N THR A 73 6.67 -13.02 -3.53
CA THR A 73 7.01 -11.72 -4.14
C THR A 73 8.02 -11.90 -5.27
N LEU A 74 9.10 -12.64 -5.03
CA LEU A 74 10.12 -12.93 -6.04
C LEU A 74 9.53 -13.70 -7.23
N TYR A 75 8.67 -14.68 -6.95
CA TYR A 75 7.99 -15.45 -7.98
C TYR A 75 7.09 -14.58 -8.88
N ILE A 76 6.29 -13.68 -8.29
CA ILE A 76 5.46 -12.73 -9.05
C ILE A 76 6.34 -11.82 -9.91
N GLN A 77 7.46 -11.33 -9.36
CA GLN A 77 8.40 -10.51 -10.13
C GLN A 77 8.97 -11.26 -11.33
N GLN A 78 9.37 -12.53 -11.16
CA GLN A 78 9.85 -13.36 -12.28
C GLN A 78 8.79 -13.54 -13.37
N ILE A 79 7.52 -13.70 -13.00
CA ILE A 79 6.40 -13.76 -13.93
C ILE A 79 6.24 -12.45 -14.71
N GLU A 80 6.28 -11.31 -14.02
CA GLU A 80 6.10 -9.99 -14.63
C GLU A 80 7.27 -9.65 -15.57
N ASP A 81 8.50 -9.95 -15.18
CA ASP A 81 9.70 -9.75 -15.98
C ASP A 81 9.67 -10.62 -17.25
N ARG A 82 9.30 -11.90 -17.13
CA ARG A 82 9.14 -12.79 -18.30
C ARG A 82 8.00 -12.34 -19.21
N SER A 83 6.87 -11.90 -18.64
CA SER A 83 5.77 -11.35 -19.42
C SER A 83 6.18 -10.10 -20.22
N ARG A 84 7.03 -9.25 -19.62
CA ARG A 84 7.60 -8.08 -20.30
C ARG A 84 8.54 -8.49 -21.41
N ALA A 85 9.49 -9.38 -21.15
CA ALA A 85 10.43 -9.88 -22.15
C ALA A 85 9.70 -10.51 -23.36
N ILE A 86 8.66 -11.31 -23.12
CA ILE A 86 7.82 -11.87 -24.20
C ILE A 86 7.23 -10.76 -25.08
N LYS A 87 6.65 -9.71 -24.47
CA LYS A 87 6.07 -8.58 -25.21
C LYS A 87 7.10 -7.80 -26.02
N GLU A 88 8.30 -7.62 -25.47
CA GLU A 88 9.42 -6.94 -26.14
C GLU A 88 9.89 -7.76 -27.34
N ILE A 89 10.15 -9.06 -27.17
CA ILE A 89 10.55 -9.97 -28.26
C ILE A 89 9.48 -10.03 -29.36
N GLU A 90 8.20 -10.11 -28.99
CA GLU A 90 7.09 -10.06 -29.96
C GLU A 90 7.07 -8.73 -30.74
N ALA A 91 7.36 -7.62 -30.07
CA ALA A 91 7.47 -6.31 -30.73
C ALA A 91 8.66 -6.27 -31.70
N ASP A 92 9.81 -6.81 -31.30
CA ASP A 92 10.99 -6.89 -32.15
C ASP A 92 10.74 -7.75 -33.40
N ILE A 93 10.09 -8.91 -33.25
CA ILE A 93 9.68 -9.76 -34.37
C ILE A 93 8.75 -8.98 -35.32
N ARG A 94 7.80 -8.20 -34.80
CA ARG A 94 6.92 -7.34 -35.62
C ARG A 94 7.72 -6.25 -36.35
N CYS A 95 8.70 -5.63 -35.69
CA CYS A 95 9.58 -4.61 -36.28
C CYS A 95 10.41 -5.15 -37.46
N LEU A 96 10.78 -6.44 -37.45
CA LEU A 96 11.48 -7.09 -38.56
C LEU A 96 10.62 -7.32 -39.82
N HIS A 97 9.30 -7.21 -39.73
CA HIS A 97 8.42 -7.42 -40.90
C HIS A 97 8.64 -6.38 -42.00
N LYS A 98 8.82 -5.11 -41.62
CA LYS A 98 9.04 -4.01 -42.57
C LYS A 98 10.36 -4.15 -43.34
N PRO A 99 11.54 -4.30 -42.71
CA PRO A 99 12.79 -4.47 -43.43
C PRO A 99 12.78 -5.74 -44.29
N TYR A 100 12.23 -6.86 -43.79
CA TYR A 100 12.07 -8.08 -44.60
C TYR A 100 11.26 -7.82 -45.89
N LYS A 101 10.11 -7.15 -45.78
CA LYS A 101 9.27 -6.82 -46.93
C LYS A 101 9.96 -5.88 -47.92
N GLN A 102 10.78 -4.95 -47.43
CA GLN A 102 11.58 -4.04 -48.28
C GLN A 102 12.65 -4.80 -49.05
N LEU A 103 13.39 -5.70 -48.39
CA LEU A 103 14.38 -6.57 -49.04
C LEU A 103 13.72 -7.45 -50.11
N CYS A 104 12.58 -8.10 -49.80
CA CYS A 104 11.83 -8.87 -50.79
C CYS A 104 11.39 -7.99 -51.98
N ALA A 105 10.93 -6.76 -51.75
CA ALA A 105 10.56 -5.86 -52.84
C ALA A 105 11.75 -5.47 -53.73
N GLN A 106 12.94 -5.29 -53.15
CA GLN A 106 14.18 -5.01 -53.89
C GLN A 106 14.62 -6.21 -54.73
N ILE A 107 14.57 -7.42 -54.16
CA ILE A 107 14.82 -8.68 -54.89
C ILE A 107 13.84 -8.82 -56.06
N GLY A 108 12.55 -8.56 -55.81
CA GLY A 108 11.53 -8.56 -56.86
C GLY A 108 11.77 -7.50 -57.95
N ALA A 109 12.28 -6.33 -57.59
CA ALA A 109 12.65 -5.28 -58.56
C ALA A 109 13.77 -5.75 -59.47
N ILE A 110 14.82 -6.36 -58.92
CA ILE A 110 15.94 -6.91 -59.71
C ILE A 110 15.45 -8.05 -60.61
N ALA A 111 14.57 -8.92 -60.09
CA ALA A 111 13.95 -9.96 -60.88
C ALA A 111 13.11 -9.38 -62.05
N TYR A 112 12.39 -8.28 -61.83
CA TYR A 112 11.61 -7.61 -62.88
C TYR A 112 12.49 -6.94 -63.94
N GLU A 113 13.62 -6.34 -63.54
CA GLU A 113 14.61 -5.77 -64.46
C GLU A 113 15.27 -6.87 -65.32
N ALA A 114 15.65 -7.98 -64.70
CA ALA A 114 16.20 -9.15 -65.38
C ALA A 114 15.17 -9.81 -66.32
N TYR A 115 13.90 -9.83 -65.91
CA TYR A 115 12.77 -10.29 -66.72
C TYR A 115 12.59 -9.44 -67.98
N GLY A 116 12.56 -8.10 -67.84
CA GLY A 116 12.44 -7.18 -68.97
C GLY A 116 13.65 -7.22 -69.92
N SER A 117 14.82 -7.57 -69.39
CA SER A 117 16.06 -7.71 -70.16
C SER A 117 16.24 -9.10 -70.78
N GLN A 118 15.33 -10.05 -70.54
CA GLN A 118 15.36 -11.43 -71.05
C GLN A 118 16.64 -12.21 -70.67
N ILE A 119 17.18 -11.93 -69.48
CA ILE A 119 18.41 -12.56 -68.96
C ILE A 119 18.15 -13.58 -67.83
N LEU A 120 16.88 -13.83 -67.50
CA LEU A 120 16.50 -14.84 -66.50
C LEU A 120 16.59 -16.24 -67.07
N ALA A 121 17.00 -17.20 -66.23
CA ALA A 121 16.96 -18.62 -66.55
C ALA A 121 15.51 -19.16 -66.62
N ASP A 122 15.29 -20.24 -67.38
CA ASP A 122 13.96 -20.80 -67.65
C ASP A 122 13.16 -21.17 -66.37
N HIS A 123 13.85 -21.67 -65.34
CA HIS A 123 13.22 -22.02 -64.07
C HIS A 123 12.74 -20.79 -63.28
N LEU A 124 13.47 -19.66 -63.35
CA LEU A 124 13.03 -18.39 -62.75
C LEU A 124 11.86 -17.78 -63.53
N LEU A 125 11.86 -17.91 -64.86
CA LEU A 125 10.75 -17.46 -65.70
C LEU A 125 9.45 -18.20 -65.36
N GLN A 126 9.50 -19.52 -65.16
CA GLN A 126 8.32 -20.29 -64.76
C GLN A 126 7.69 -19.78 -63.44
N VAL A 127 8.53 -19.38 -62.48
CA VAL A 127 8.09 -18.86 -61.18
C VAL A 127 7.61 -17.41 -61.27
N LEU A 128 8.21 -16.59 -62.14
CA LEU A 128 7.97 -15.14 -62.20
C LEU A 128 6.92 -14.72 -63.24
N ASN A 129 6.68 -15.52 -64.27
CA ASN A 129 5.66 -15.26 -65.31
C ASN A 129 4.28 -14.91 -64.71
N PRO A 130 3.75 -15.67 -63.71
CA PRO A 130 2.45 -15.36 -63.11
C PRO A 130 2.38 -13.98 -62.42
N PHE A 131 3.52 -13.40 -62.07
CA PHE A 131 3.59 -12.08 -61.43
C PHE A 131 3.84 -10.96 -62.43
N PHE A 132 4.70 -11.18 -63.43
CA PHE A 132 5.22 -10.10 -64.27
C PHE A 132 4.60 -10.02 -65.66
N GLU A 133 4.09 -11.12 -66.23
CA GLU A 133 3.72 -11.20 -67.65
C GLU A 133 2.66 -10.17 -68.06
N ASP A 134 1.54 -10.11 -67.34
CA ASP A 134 0.44 -9.19 -67.62
C ASP A 134 0.84 -7.73 -67.41
N HIS A 135 1.56 -7.45 -66.31
CA HIS A 135 2.03 -6.11 -66.00
C HIS A 135 3.04 -5.63 -67.06
N HIS A 136 3.98 -6.49 -67.45
CA HIS A 136 5.02 -6.18 -68.42
C HIS A 136 4.43 -5.92 -69.82
N LYS A 137 3.52 -6.78 -70.30
CA LYS A 137 2.80 -6.58 -71.58
C LYS A 137 2.03 -5.26 -71.58
N ARG A 138 1.26 -4.98 -70.52
CA ARG A 138 0.46 -3.76 -70.41
C ARG A 138 1.34 -2.50 -70.37
N THR A 139 2.43 -2.53 -69.62
CA THR A 139 3.36 -1.40 -69.51
C THR A 139 4.02 -1.10 -70.86
N ARG A 140 4.48 -2.12 -71.58
CA ARG A 140 5.10 -1.98 -72.89
C ARG A 140 4.15 -1.37 -73.94
N ILE A 141 2.88 -1.80 -73.96
CA ILE A 141 1.85 -1.22 -74.83
C ILE A 141 1.63 0.27 -74.53
N LEU A 142 1.64 0.66 -73.24
CA LEU A 142 1.49 2.06 -72.84
C LEU A 142 2.72 2.90 -73.19
N GLU A 143 3.94 2.37 -73.03
CA GLU A 143 5.19 3.02 -73.42
C GLU A 143 5.26 3.27 -74.93
N GLU A 144 4.98 2.26 -75.76
CA GLU A 144 4.93 2.38 -77.22
C GLU A 144 3.88 3.39 -77.70
N ARG A 145 2.74 3.50 -77.00
CA ARG A 145 1.70 4.50 -77.27
C ARG A 145 2.14 5.90 -76.85
N MET A 146 2.85 6.03 -75.73
CA MET A 146 3.37 7.29 -75.23
C MET A 146 4.41 7.89 -76.18
N GLU A 147 5.31 7.08 -76.73
CA GLU A 147 6.29 7.51 -77.73
C GLU A 147 5.63 8.15 -78.96
N LYS A 148 4.48 7.61 -79.38
CA LYS A 148 3.72 8.09 -80.54
C LYS A 148 2.86 9.33 -80.27
N SER A 149 2.62 9.71 -79.02
CA SER A 149 1.59 10.70 -78.64
C SER A 149 2.08 11.78 -77.65
N ARG A 150 3.40 11.91 -77.52
CA ARG A 150 4.15 12.69 -76.49
C ARG A 150 3.75 14.16 -76.30
N SER A 151 3.15 14.82 -77.30
CA SER A 151 2.75 16.24 -77.27
C SER A 151 1.23 16.49 -77.18
N SER A 152 0.41 15.43 -77.09
CA SER A 152 -1.05 15.53 -77.15
C SER A 152 -1.72 15.42 -75.77
N LEU A 153 -2.98 15.88 -75.66
CA LEU A 153 -3.82 15.62 -74.47
C LEU A 153 -3.98 14.11 -74.19
N LEU A 154 -4.00 13.30 -75.26
CA LEU A 154 -3.98 11.84 -75.16
C LEU A 154 -2.67 11.33 -74.53
N GLY A 155 -1.53 11.96 -74.85
CA GLY A 155 -0.24 11.67 -74.24
C GLY A 155 -0.21 11.91 -72.73
N LYS A 156 -0.89 12.98 -72.24
CA LYS A 156 -1.03 13.23 -70.79
C LYS A 156 -1.86 12.15 -70.08
N LEU A 157 -2.93 11.67 -70.71
CA LEU A 157 -3.74 10.56 -70.17
C LEU A 157 -2.96 9.24 -70.13
N ILE A 158 -2.19 8.94 -71.19
CA ILE A 158 -1.33 7.76 -71.23
C ILE A 158 -0.24 7.85 -70.15
N GLN A 159 0.35 9.03 -69.94
CA GLN A 159 1.31 9.25 -68.85
C GLN A 159 0.69 8.96 -67.47
N MET A 160 -0.53 9.45 -67.20
CA MET A 160 -1.23 9.14 -65.94
C MET A 160 -1.50 7.64 -65.77
N GLN A 161 -1.88 6.93 -66.84
CA GLN A 161 -2.08 5.47 -66.82
C GLN A 161 -0.78 4.72 -66.57
N LEU A 162 0.32 5.19 -67.13
CA LEU A 162 1.65 4.61 -66.96
C LEU A 162 2.17 4.84 -65.53
N GLU A 163 1.97 6.04 -64.97
CA GLU A 163 2.24 6.32 -63.56
C GLU A 163 1.39 5.46 -62.62
N HIS A 164 0.12 5.24 -62.94
CA HIS A 164 -0.73 4.33 -62.18
C HIS A 164 -0.24 2.88 -62.26
N SER A 165 0.14 2.40 -63.45
CA SER A 165 0.72 1.06 -63.64
C SER A 165 2.00 0.91 -62.81
N ARG A 166 2.90 1.90 -62.84
CA ARG A 166 4.13 1.91 -62.02
C ARG A 166 3.85 1.84 -60.52
N LYS A 167 2.79 2.51 -60.03
CA LYS A 167 2.37 2.39 -58.62
C LYS A 167 1.83 0.99 -58.30
N SER A 168 1.13 0.36 -59.24
CA SER A 168 0.61 -1.01 -59.08
C SER A 168 1.69 -2.09 -59.12
N LEU A 169 2.89 -1.77 -59.62
CA LEU A 169 4.04 -2.69 -59.67
C LEU A 169 4.60 -3.01 -58.27
N LEU A 170 4.65 -2.03 -57.36
CA LEU A 170 5.25 -2.21 -56.02
C LEU A 170 4.76 -3.44 -55.24
N PRO A 171 3.45 -3.69 -55.09
CA PRO A 171 2.97 -4.92 -54.43
C PRO A 171 3.31 -6.21 -55.20
N ILE A 172 3.40 -6.14 -56.54
CA ILE A 172 3.77 -7.27 -57.39
C ILE A 172 5.24 -7.62 -57.16
N LEU A 173 6.13 -6.63 -57.10
CA LEU A 173 7.56 -6.83 -56.81
C LEU A 173 7.75 -7.46 -55.43
N ALA A 174 7.08 -6.93 -54.41
CA ALA A 174 7.15 -7.50 -53.05
C ALA A 174 6.69 -8.97 -53.01
N LYS A 175 5.63 -9.32 -53.76
CA LYS A 175 5.10 -10.67 -53.80
C LYS A 175 6.02 -11.62 -54.58
N ALA A 176 6.50 -11.19 -55.75
CA ALA A 176 7.44 -11.96 -56.57
C ALA A 176 8.75 -12.23 -55.81
N GLY A 177 9.32 -11.21 -55.17
CA GLY A 177 10.53 -11.37 -54.37
C GLY A 177 10.31 -12.24 -53.13
N SER A 178 9.17 -12.17 -52.46
CA SER A 178 8.86 -13.11 -51.36
C SER A 178 8.83 -14.56 -51.86
N THR A 179 8.17 -14.82 -52.99
CA THR A 179 8.10 -16.16 -53.59
C THR A 179 9.49 -16.70 -53.95
N LEU A 180 10.37 -15.86 -54.53
CA LEU A 180 11.75 -16.26 -54.83
C LEU A 180 12.53 -16.63 -53.56
N VAL A 181 12.40 -15.82 -52.51
CA VAL A 181 13.05 -16.01 -51.22
C VAL A 181 12.54 -17.25 -50.47
N GLU A 182 11.24 -17.56 -50.60
CA GLU A 182 10.61 -18.75 -50.01
C GLU A 182 11.04 -20.05 -50.72
N LEU A 183 11.24 -19.98 -52.03
CA LEU A 183 11.73 -21.10 -52.84
C LEU A 183 13.26 -21.24 -52.85
N GLY A 184 13.99 -20.29 -52.25
CA GLY A 184 15.46 -20.28 -52.22
C GLY A 184 16.11 -20.00 -53.57
N LEU A 185 15.40 -19.31 -54.46
CA LEU A 185 15.83 -18.98 -55.82
C LEU A 185 16.40 -17.56 -55.96
N ASP A 186 16.52 -16.83 -54.85
CA ASP A 186 17.07 -15.47 -54.82
C ASP A 186 18.56 -15.43 -55.18
N ALA A 187 19.32 -16.48 -54.89
CA ALA A 187 20.73 -16.60 -55.26
C ALA A 187 20.96 -16.78 -56.77
N ASP A 188 19.96 -17.26 -57.50
CA ASP A 188 20.04 -17.52 -58.95
C ASP A 188 19.78 -16.25 -59.79
N LEU A 189 19.39 -15.14 -59.14
CA LEU A 189 19.24 -13.86 -59.79
C LEU A 189 20.60 -13.22 -60.13
N PRO A 190 20.67 -12.39 -61.18
CA PRO A 190 21.89 -11.63 -61.53
C PRO A 190 22.13 -10.47 -60.54
N LEU A 191 22.44 -10.80 -59.29
CA LEU A 191 22.63 -9.87 -58.16
C LEU A 191 24.01 -9.22 -58.12
N SER A 192 24.79 -9.24 -59.20
CA SER A 192 26.20 -8.80 -59.19
C SER A 192 26.41 -7.36 -58.69
N ARG A 193 25.38 -6.51 -58.77
CA ARG A 193 25.39 -5.10 -58.28
C ARG A 193 24.75 -4.92 -56.90
N SER A 194 24.19 -5.98 -56.33
CA SER A 194 23.32 -5.96 -55.15
C SER A 194 23.53 -7.19 -54.26
N SER A 195 24.75 -7.71 -54.18
CA SER A 195 25.11 -8.88 -53.36
C SER A 195 24.88 -8.68 -51.86
N HIS A 196 24.84 -7.42 -51.39
CA HIS A 196 24.50 -7.09 -50.01
C HIS A 196 23.05 -7.49 -49.64
N LEU A 197 22.13 -7.58 -50.61
CA LEU A 197 20.73 -7.90 -50.34
C LEU A 197 20.54 -9.33 -49.82
N THR A 198 21.33 -10.28 -50.32
CA THR A 198 21.32 -11.66 -49.81
C THR A 198 21.88 -11.74 -48.40
N ASP A 199 22.93 -10.96 -48.11
CA ASP A 199 23.52 -10.88 -46.77
C ASP A 199 22.55 -10.22 -45.75
N ASP A 200 21.91 -9.11 -46.15
CA ASP A 200 20.91 -8.41 -45.34
C ASP A 200 19.67 -9.28 -45.08
N LEU A 201 19.21 -10.03 -46.10
CA LEU A 201 18.10 -10.97 -45.97
C LEU A 201 18.45 -12.13 -45.04
N ALA A 202 19.64 -12.71 -45.18
CA ALA A 202 20.13 -13.75 -44.29
C ALA A 202 20.25 -13.25 -42.84
N SER A 203 20.73 -12.01 -42.65
CA SER A 203 20.80 -11.34 -41.35
C SER A 203 19.42 -11.17 -40.71
N VAL A 204 18.43 -10.67 -41.46
CA VAL A 204 17.05 -10.50 -40.96
C VAL A 204 16.39 -11.85 -40.66
N LYS A 205 16.59 -12.87 -41.50
CA LYS A 205 16.09 -14.24 -41.25
C LYS A 205 16.70 -14.81 -39.96
N ARG A 206 18.03 -14.73 -39.81
CA ARG A 206 18.74 -15.20 -38.62
C ARG A 206 18.26 -14.49 -37.36
N ARG A 207 18.16 -13.16 -37.38
CA ARG A 207 17.68 -12.39 -36.24
C ARG A 207 16.24 -12.76 -35.85
N LYS A 208 15.38 -13.03 -36.84
CA LYS A 208 14.01 -13.49 -36.60
C LYS A 208 13.97 -14.89 -35.97
N GLU A 209 14.84 -15.80 -36.40
CA GLU A 209 14.96 -17.14 -35.82
C GLU A 209 15.51 -17.11 -34.39
N GLU A 210 16.54 -16.30 -34.13
CA GLU A 210 17.07 -16.05 -32.78
C GLU A 210 15.97 -15.56 -31.84
N LEU A 211 15.22 -14.52 -32.24
CA LEU A 211 14.12 -13.98 -31.44
C LEU A 211 13.01 -15.00 -31.21
N LYS A 212 12.70 -15.85 -32.19
CA LYS A 212 11.72 -16.93 -32.01
C LYS A 212 12.20 -17.98 -31.01
N SER A 213 13.46 -18.39 -31.10
CA SER A 213 14.05 -19.33 -30.15
C SER A 213 14.04 -18.73 -28.74
N GLU A 214 14.37 -17.45 -28.60
CA GLU A 214 14.32 -16.73 -27.32
C GLU A 214 12.88 -16.67 -26.78
N LEU A 215 11.91 -16.34 -27.64
CA LEU A 215 10.49 -16.33 -27.29
C LEU A 215 10.02 -17.69 -26.76
N GLU A 216 10.38 -18.79 -27.43
CA GLU A 216 10.03 -20.15 -27.01
C GLU A 216 10.63 -20.49 -25.64
N LEU A 217 11.88 -20.08 -25.36
CA LEU A 217 12.50 -20.25 -24.06
C LEU A 217 11.73 -19.51 -22.96
N HIS A 218 11.34 -18.25 -23.21
CA HIS A 218 10.56 -17.47 -22.25
C HIS A 218 9.15 -18.03 -22.04
N GLN A 219 8.47 -18.46 -23.11
CA GLN A 219 7.14 -19.07 -23.03
C GLN A 219 7.18 -20.42 -22.29
N SER A 220 8.17 -21.27 -22.56
CA SER A 220 8.36 -22.54 -21.86
C SER A 220 8.60 -22.33 -20.36
N ALA A 221 9.49 -21.39 -20.01
CA ALA A 221 9.75 -21.05 -18.61
C ALA A 221 8.52 -20.45 -17.92
N MET A 222 7.76 -19.60 -18.63
CA MET A 222 6.51 -19.03 -18.13
C MET A 222 5.45 -20.11 -17.88
N ALA A 223 5.33 -21.08 -18.77
CA ALA A 223 4.42 -22.22 -18.61
C ALA A 223 4.81 -23.09 -17.41
N LYS A 224 6.11 -23.30 -17.15
CA LYS A 224 6.59 -24.01 -15.96
C LYS A 224 6.18 -23.27 -14.68
N LEU A 225 6.46 -21.97 -14.60
CA LEU A 225 6.06 -21.15 -13.45
C LEU A 225 4.54 -21.24 -13.24
N GLN A 226 3.74 -21.01 -14.27
CA GLN A 226 2.28 -21.09 -14.17
C GLN A 226 1.74 -22.49 -13.81
N SER A 227 2.44 -23.56 -14.19
CA SER A 227 2.04 -24.93 -13.85
C SER A 227 2.32 -25.29 -12.39
N GLU A 228 3.28 -24.63 -11.75
CA GLU A 228 3.62 -24.82 -10.34
C GLU A 228 2.58 -24.18 -9.41
N GLU A 229 1.81 -23.18 -9.86
CA GLU A 229 0.75 -22.55 -9.08
C GLU A 229 -0.62 -22.47 -9.80
N LEU A 230 -1.59 -23.23 -9.32
CA LEU A 230 -2.97 -23.31 -9.83
C LEU A 230 -3.88 -22.11 -9.43
N SER A 231 -3.40 -21.13 -8.65
CA SER A 231 -4.24 -20.07 -8.06
C SER A 231 -3.66 -18.67 -8.25
N SER A 232 -4.53 -17.64 -8.22
CA SER A 232 -4.14 -16.22 -8.38
C SER A 232 -3.01 -15.80 -7.41
N PRO A 233 -1.79 -15.52 -7.92
CA PRO A 233 -0.64 -15.19 -7.08
C PRO A 233 -0.83 -13.89 -6.28
N LYS A 234 -1.56 -12.92 -6.84
CA LYS A 234 -1.80 -11.62 -6.19
C LYS A 234 -2.72 -11.73 -4.96
N ALA A 235 -3.75 -12.57 -5.02
CA ALA A 235 -4.63 -12.81 -3.88
C ALA A 235 -3.89 -13.55 -2.74
N ARG A 236 -3.02 -14.51 -3.10
CA ARG A 236 -2.14 -15.17 -2.13
C ARG A 236 -1.13 -14.21 -1.52
N LEU A 237 -0.56 -13.29 -2.30
CA LEU A 237 0.38 -12.30 -1.78
C LEU A 237 -0.27 -11.44 -0.68
N GLU A 238 -1.49 -10.99 -0.91
CA GLU A 238 -2.23 -10.23 0.10
C GLU A 238 -2.53 -11.09 1.34
N GLN A 239 -2.94 -12.35 1.17
CA GLN A 239 -3.15 -13.27 2.28
C GLN A 239 -1.86 -13.50 3.09
N ARG A 240 -0.72 -13.72 2.42
CA ARG A 240 0.58 -13.90 3.06
C ARG A 240 1.06 -12.63 3.74
N LEU A 241 0.82 -11.46 3.16
CA LEU A 241 1.11 -10.17 3.79
C LEU A 241 0.29 -9.99 5.08
N GLN A 242 -0.99 -10.36 5.06
CA GLN A 242 -1.84 -10.30 6.25
C GLN A 242 -1.36 -11.29 7.33
N ALA A 243 -1.00 -12.52 6.95
CA ALA A 243 -0.44 -13.52 7.85
C ALA A 243 0.89 -13.05 8.47
N MET A 244 1.81 -12.51 7.65
CA MET A 244 3.08 -11.94 8.10
C MET A 244 2.86 -10.78 9.09
N LYS A 245 1.93 -9.86 8.81
CA LYS A 245 1.59 -8.75 9.72
C LYS A 245 0.97 -9.25 11.02
N ALA A 246 0.14 -10.30 10.98
CA ALA A 246 -0.42 -10.91 12.17
C ALA A 246 0.66 -11.58 13.03
N ALA A 247 1.56 -12.34 12.41
CA ALA A 247 2.71 -12.97 13.06
C ALA A 247 3.66 -11.93 13.65
N GLN A 248 3.92 -10.82 12.94
CA GLN A 248 4.72 -9.70 13.45
C GLN A 248 4.10 -9.12 14.71
N LYS A 249 2.79 -8.81 14.72
CA LYS A 249 2.10 -8.31 15.92
C LYS A 249 2.12 -9.30 17.07
N ALA A 250 2.04 -10.60 16.81
CA ALA A 250 2.15 -11.63 17.83
C ALA A 250 3.57 -11.69 18.42
N CYS A 251 4.60 -11.59 17.57
CA CYS A 251 6.00 -11.48 17.96
C CYS A 251 6.26 -10.23 18.80
N ASP A 252 5.75 -9.06 18.40
CA ASP A 252 5.88 -7.80 19.14
C ASP A 252 5.27 -7.90 20.54
N LYS A 253 4.10 -8.54 20.67
CA LYS A 253 3.45 -8.79 21.96
C LYS A 253 4.24 -9.77 22.84
N ALA A 254 4.78 -10.84 22.25
CA ALA A 254 5.61 -11.78 22.98
C ALA A 254 6.92 -11.12 23.44
N ALA A 255 7.51 -10.26 22.61
CA ALA A 255 8.71 -9.50 22.95
C ALA A 255 8.45 -8.52 24.09
N MET A 256 7.31 -7.83 24.07
CA MET A 256 6.88 -6.97 25.16
C MET A 256 6.68 -7.77 26.46
N ALA A 257 6.02 -8.93 26.40
CA ALA A 257 5.83 -9.77 27.57
C ALA A 257 7.15 -10.23 28.18
N TYR A 258 8.09 -10.69 27.34
CA TYR A 258 9.42 -11.10 27.76
C TYR A 258 10.23 -9.93 28.35
N GLY A 259 10.29 -8.78 27.67
CA GLY A 259 11.03 -7.62 28.16
C GLY A 259 10.45 -7.05 29.46
N LYS A 260 9.13 -7.11 29.64
CA LYS A 260 8.49 -6.74 30.91
C LYS A 260 8.88 -7.70 32.03
N GLU A 261 8.77 -9.00 31.80
CA GLU A 261 9.14 -10.01 32.81
C GLU A 261 10.63 -9.96 33.13
N LEU A 262 11.49 -9.72 32.14
CA LEU A 262 12.92 -9.45 32.35
C LEU A 262 13.13 -8.26 33.27
N TYR A 263 12.51 -7.12 32.97
CA TYR A 263 12.64 -5.93 33.81
C TYR A 263 12.19 -6.21 35.26
N ASP A 264 11.14 -7.00 35.46
CA ASP A 264 10.61 -7.32 36.79
C ASP A 264 11.44 -8.39 37.53
N THR A 265 12.21 -9.23 36.82
CA THR A 265 12.94 -10.38 37.40
C THR A 265 14.45 -10.21 37.48
N LEU A 266 15.02 -9.29 36.70
CA LEU A 266 16.45 -9.04 36.70
C LEU A 266 16.90 -8.40 38.02
N PRO A 267 18.06 -8.82 38.58
CA PRO A 267 18.67 -8.18 39.73
C PRO A 267 19.02 -6.71 39.49
N GLU A 268 18.99 -5.88 40.53
CA GLU A 268 19.35 -4.45 40.46
C GLU A 268 20.85 -4.24 40.11
N ASP A 269 21.70 -5.22 40.36
CA ASP A 269 23.15 -5.19 40.09
C ASP A 269 23.55 -5.81 38.74
N ILE A 270 22.58 -6.04 37.84
CA ILE A 270 22.83 -6.57 36.50
C ILE A 270 23.80 -5.67 35.72
N ASN A 271 24.80 -6.26 35.05
CA ASN A 271 25.83 -5.53 34.33
C ASN A 271 25.68 -5.65 32.80
N ALA A 272 26.35 -4.74 32.09
CA ALA A 272 26.31 -4.69 30.62
C ALA A 272 26.98 -5.90 29.97
N GLU A 273 27.83 -6.62 30.70
CA GLU A 273 28.46 -7.85 30.22
C GLU A 273 27.46 -9.01 30.11
N THR A 274 26.42 -9.00 30.94
CA THR A 274 25.43 -10.08 31.01
C THR A 274 24.28 -9.84 30.04
N ILE A 275 23.72 -8.63 30.00
CA ILE A 275 22.52 -8.31 29.19
C ILE A 275 22.79 -7.30 28.06
N GLY A 276 24.02 -6.82 27.92
CA GLY A 276 24.40 -5.84 26.91
C GLY A 276 24.11 -4.39 27.31
N HIS A 277 24.93 -3.46 26.80
CA HIS A 277 24.79 -2.02 27.05
C HIS A 277 23.43 -1.46 26.59
N LYS A 278 22.91 -1.97 25.46
CA LYS A 278 21.60 -1.53 24.93
C LYS A 278 20.46 -1.89 25.89
N ALA A 279 20.48 -3.07 26.49
CA ALA A 279 19.45 -3.49 27.43
C ALA A 279 19.45 -2.64 28.70
N ILE A 280 20.64 -2.29 29.24
CA ILE A 280 20.75 -1.38 30.39
C ILE A 280 20.12 -0.02 30.09
N LEU A 281 20.46 0.59 28.95
CA LEU A 281 19.87 1.87 28.56
C LEU A 281 18.34 1.80 28.43
N LEU A 282 17.81 0.67 27.94
CA LEU A 282 16.37 0.45 27.86
C LEU A 282 15.75 0.29 29.25
N MET A 283 16.40 -0.43 30.17
CA MET A 283 15.95 -0.55 31.57
C MET A 283 15.92 0.82 32.28
N ASP A 284 16.93 1.65 32.08
CA ASP A 284 16.96 3.02 32.64
C ASP A 284 15.80 3.87 32.10
N GLN A 285 15.54 3.81 30.80
CA GLN A 285 14.42 4.50 30.17
C GLN A 285 13.08 3.99 30.70
N ILE A 286 12.90 2.67 30.81
CA ILE A 286 11.70 2.06 31.40
C ILE A 286 11.49 2.58 32.82
N THR A 287 12.54 2.58 33.64
CA THR A 287 12.50 3.08 35.03
C THR A 287 12.06 4.54 35.08
N LEU A 288 12.62 5.38 34.20
CA LEU A 288 12.25 6.79 34.09
C LEU A 288 10.76 6.95 33.74
N HIS A 289 10.28 6.24 32.73
CA HIS A 289 8.86 6.29 32.33
C HIS A 289 7.94 5.78 33.45
N GLN A 290 8.27 4.66 34.11
CA GLN A 290 7.50 4.16 35.25
C GLN A 290 7.46 5.17 36.42
N SER A 291 8.57 5.83 36.70
CA SER A 291 8.63 6.87 37.74
C SER A 291 7.73 8.07 37.39
N ARG A 292 7.74 8.50 36.12
CA ARG A 292 6.92 9.60 35.64
C ARG A 292 5.43 9.28 35.69
N VAL A 293 5.05 8.07 35.29
CA VAL A 293 3.66 7.58 35.42
C VAL A 293 3.21 7.60 36.88
N ARG A 294 4.03 7.07 37.81
CA ARG A 294 3.70 7.10 39.24
C ARG A 294 3.52 8.52 39.79
N MET A 295 4.38 9.46 39.40
CA MET A 295 4.25 10.87 39.79
C MET A 295 2.96 11.49 39.24
N LEU A 296 2.66 11.29 37.95
CA LEU A 296 1.44 11.81 37.32
C LEU A 296 0.17 11.23 37.97
N GLN A 297 0.17 9.93 38.32
CA GLN A 297 -0.93 9.30 39.02
C GLN A 297 -1.15 9.91 40.41
N LYS A 298 -0.07 10.20 41.14
CA LYS A 298 -0.14 10.90 42.43
C LYS A 298 -0.70 12.31 42.27
N ASP A 299 -0.22 13.07 41.29
CA ASP A 299 -0.72 14.42 41.01
C ASP A 299 -2.22 14.42 40.69
N ILE A 300 -2.70 13.44 39.91
CA ILE A 300 -4.12 13.29 39.59
C ILE A 300 -4.93 13.04 40.87
N LEU A 301 -4.46 12.17 41.76
CA LEU A 301 -5.13 11.89 43.03
C LEU A 301 -5.22 13.16 43.89
N ASP A 302 -4.15 13.94 43.96
CA ASP A 302 -4.12 15.20 44.72
C ASP A 302 -5.11 16.24 44.12
N LEU A 303 -5.20 16.33 42.79
CA LEU A 303 -6.19 17.18 42.11
C LEU A 303 -7.63 16.71 42.35
N GLN A 304 -7.88 15.39 42.32
CA GLN A 304 -9.19 14.81 42.63
C GLN A 304 -9.62 15.10 44.07
N ASN A 305 -8.68 15.00 45.02
CA ASN A 305 -8.93 15.37 46.42
C ASN A 305 -9.27 16.86 46.55
N MET A 306 -8.58 17.73 45.82
CA MET A 306 -8.86 19.16 45.85
C MET A 306 -10.23 19.51 45.26
N ILE A 307 -10.67 18.85 44.18
CA ILE A 307 -12.04 18.96 43.67
C ILE A 307 -13.03 18.56 44.76
N LYS A 308 -12.78 17.44 45.46
CA LYS A 308 -13.67 16.96 46.51
C LYS A 308 -13.79 17.95 47.68
N VAL A 309 -12.70 18.58 48.06
CA VAL A 309 -12.71 19.65 49.07
C VAL A 309 -13.58 20.82 48.60
N GLN A 310 -13.39 21.32 47.37
CA GLN A 310 -14.20 22.42 46.83
C GLN A 310 -15.70 22.10 46.77
N GLU A 311 -16.07 20.86 46.43
CA GLU A 311 -17.46 20.41 46.47
C GLU A 311 -18.05 20.43 47.88
N LEU A 312 -17.31 19.91 48.87
CA LEU A 312 -17.75 19.88 50.26
C LEU A 312 -17.86 21.29 50.84
N GLU A 313 -16.94 22.19 50.52
CA GLU A 313 -17.02 23.59 50.92
C GLU A 313 -18.27 24.27 50.36
N ALA A 314 -18.60 24.02 49.09
CA ALA A 314 -19.82 24.54 48.47
C ALA A 314 -21.10 23.98 49.13
N GLN A 315 -21.11 22.69 49.50
CA GLN A 315 -22.23 22.08 50.24
C GLN A 315 -22.40 22.68 51.64
N ILE A 316 -21.30 22.87 52.37
CA ILE A 316 -21.32 23.51 53.69
C ILE A 316 -21.88 24.94 53.58
N GLU A 317 -21.51 25.68 52.53
CA GLU A 317 -22.01 27.04 52.34
C GLU A 317 -23.52 27.07 52.04
N LEU A 318 -24.03 26.12 51.26
CA LEU A 318 -25.47 25.95 51.04
C LEU A 318 -26.20 25.59 52.34
N GLU A 319 -25.62 24.72 53.18
CA GLU A 319 -26.20 24.37 54.47
C GLU A 319 -26.23 25.56 55.43
N LYS A 320 -25.17 26.39 55.46
CA LYS A 320 -25.16 27.64 56.24
C LYS A 320 -26.26 28.59 55.78
N GLN A 321 -26.46 28.74 54.48
CA GLN A 321 -27.56 29.57 53.94
C GLN A 321 -28.92 29.02 54.37
N LYS A 322 -29.10 27.70 54.37
CA LYS A 322 -30.32 27.05 54.87
C LYS A 322 -30.54 27.29 56.37
N ILE A 323 -29.49 27.20 57.18
CA ILE A 323 -29.55 27.51 58.62
C ILE A 323 -29.98 28.97 58.82
N ALA A 324 -29.41 29.92 58.07
CA ALA A 324 -29.79 31.34 58.16
C ALA A 324 -31.27 31.56 57.82
N LEU A 325 -31.79 30.88 56.79
CA LEU A 325 -33.22 30.92 56.45
C LEU A 325 -34.11 30.31 57.54
N LEU A 326 -33.70 29.18 58.12
CA LEU A 326 -34.43 28.55 59.23
C LEU A 326 -34.46 29.45 60.47
N HIS A 327 -33.37 30.14 60.80
CA HIS A 327 -33.35 31.13 61.89
C HIS A 327 -34.34 32.27 61.64
N LEU A 328 -34.38 32.81 60.41
CA LEU A 328 -35.36 33.86 60.04
C LEU A 328 -36.82 33.37 60.20
N GLN A 329 -37.09 32.12 59.83
CA GLN A 329 -38.40 31.50 60.04
C GLN A 329 -38.73 31.34 61.54
N ILE A 330 -37.77 30.89 62.34
CA ILE A 330 -37.94 30.77 63.80
C ILE A 330 -38.25 32.13 64.42
N GLU A 331 -37.52 33.18 64.06
CA GLU A 331 -37.80 34.55 64.53
C GLU A 331 -39.22 35.00 64.17
N THR A 332 -39.67 34.68 62.95
CA THR A 332 -41.02 35.02 62.50
C THR A 332 -42.08 34.27 63.30
N LEU A 333 -41.90 32.96 63.51
CA LEU A 333 -42.79 32.13 64.32
C LEU A 333 -42.81 32.58 65.79
N ASN A 334 -41.66 32.92 66.36
CA ASN A 334 -41.58 33.44 67.73
C ASN A 334 -42.35 34.76 67.88
N ARG A 335 -42.26 35.67 66.89
CA ARG A 335 -43.09 36.89 66.87
C ARG A 335 -44.58 36.56 66.83
N GLN A 336 -44.99 35.57 66.04
CA GLN A 336 -46.39 35.11 66.01
C GLN A 336 -46.83 34.51 67.36
N ILE A 337 -45.99 33.70 68.00
CA ILE A 337 -46.26 33.14 69.33
C ILE A 337 -46.45 34.26 70.36
N SER A 338 -45.56 35.27 70.37
CA SER A 338 -45.70 36.43 71.26
C SER A 338 -47.01 37.19 71.02
N GLN A 339 -47.42 37.37 69.77
CA GLN A 339 -48.71 38.00 69.43
C GLN A 339 -49.90 37.20 69.97
N VAL A 340 -49.87 35.87 69.82
CA VAL A 340 -50.93 34.98 70.36
C VAL A 340 -50.95 35.00 71.88
N ASN A 341 -49.79 34.96 72.54
CA ASN A 341 -49.71 35.05 74.00
C ASN A 341 -50.28 36.36 74.53
N ASN A 342 -49.93 37.49 73.91
CA ASN A 342 -50.51 38.78 74.26
C ASN A 342 -52.04 38.75 74.11
N SER A 343 -52.56 38.18 73.01
CA SER A 343 -54.00 38.03 72.81
C SER A 343 -54.66 37.15 73.89
N ILE A 344 -53.99 36.08 74.33
CA ILE A 344 -54.46 35.22 75.42
C ILE A 344 -54.51 36.00 76.73
N GLU A 345 -53.46 36.74 77.06
CA GLU A 345 -53.43 37.55 78.29
C GLU A 345 -54.54 38.61 78.29
N THR A 346 -54.74 39.32 77.17
CA THR A 346 -55.87 40.27 77.04
C THR A 346 -57.22 39.56 77.23
N LYS A 347 -57.38 38.34 76.69
CA LYS A 347 -58.60 37.54 76.90
C LYS A 347 -58.75 37.08 78.36
N LYS A 348 -57.66 36.72 79.05
CA LYS A 348 -57.69 36.38 80.49
C LYS A 348 -58.08 37.60 81.33
N GLU A 349 -57.55 38.78 81.05
CA GLU A 349 -57.96 40.03 81.70
C GLU A 349 -59.44 40.35 81.47
N GLN A 350 -59.94 40.12 80.26
CA GLN A 350 -61.39 40.24 79.96
C GLN A 350 -62.22 39.23 80.77
N VAL A 351 -61.76 37.98 80.92
CA VAL A 351 -62.43 37.00 81.79
C VAL A 351 -62.44 37.46 83.25
N LEU A 352 -61.32 38.01 83.76
CA LEU A 352 -61.22 38.53 85.13
C LEU A 352 -62.15 39.73 85.40
N THR A 353 -62.35 40.59 84.41
CA THR A 353 -63.27 41.73 84.51
C THR A 353 -64.75 41.34 84.39
N LEU A 354 -65.05 40.23 83.71
CA LEU A 354 -66.39 39.66 83.58
C LEU A 354 -66.75 38.65 84.68
N LEU A 355 -65.77 38.24 85.50
CA LEU A 355 -65.99 37.39 86.68
C LEU A 355 -66.70 38.21 87.78
N PRO A 356 -67.83 37.73 88.32
CA PRO A 356 -68.57 38.45 89.36
C PRO A 356 -67.72 38.57 90.63
N LYS A 357 -67.68 39.77 91.23
CA LYS A 357 -67.19 39.93 92.60
C LYS A 357 -68.00 38.98 93.49
N GLN A 358 -67.36 37.99 94.09
CA GLN A 358 -67.94 37.28 95.22
C GLN A 358 -68.08 38.28 96.36
N ASP A 359 -69.28 38.86 96.48
CA ASP A 359 -69.72 39.47 97.72
C ASP A 359 -69.73 38.38 98.79
N VAL A 360 -68.68 38.35 99.61
CA VAL A 360 -68.72 37.68 100.90
C VAL A 360 -69.66 38.50 101.77
N ARG A 361 -70.96 38.19 101.70
CA ARG A 361 -71.93 38.56 102.72
C ARG A 361 -71.94 37.48 103.80
N THR A 362 -71.51 37.94 104.98
CA THR A 362 -72.13 37.75 106.30
C THR A 362 -72.22 36.34 106.88
N ASP A 363 -71.61 36.13 108.05
CA ASP A 363 -72.33 36.17 109.33
C ASP A 363 -71.36 35.94 110.52
N GLY A 364 -71.46 36.78 111.55
CA GLY A 364 -70.81 36.58 112.86
C GLY A 364 -69.88 37.68 113.32
#